data_AF-A0A372G7K3-F1
#
_entry.id   AF-A0A372G7K3-F1
#
_cell.length_a   1.000
_cell.length_b   1.000
_cell.length_c   1.000
_cell.angle_alpha   90.00
_cell.angle_beta   90.00
_cell.angle_gamma   90.00
#
_symmetry.space_group_name_H-M   'P 1'
#
loop_
_entity.id
_entity.type
_entity.pdbx_description
1 polymer ?
#
loop_
_entity_poly.entity_id
_entity_poly.type
_entity_poly.pdbx_seq_one_letter_code
_entity_poly.pdbx_strand_id
1 'polypeptide(L)'
;MAVIGISRFERFFRAAAGLDIDKSDLRRYHEFLDAKLYDLLLIGQARAKASGRDIIEPFDLPITKGLQESVHRFRRLDEEIEVEPILELLARRPPLDLTVRDVTDERLPEIAGGLSYALAQAFRIMFPDRRNPQTEQWEAVQRIFDLLL
;
A
#
# COMPACT_ATOMS: atom_id res chain seq x y z
N MET A 1 -18.86 0.36 -13.96
CA MET A 1 -17.94 1.08 -14.88
C MET A 1 -17.13 2.06 -14.04
N ALA A 2 -15.85 1.75 -13.82
CA ALA A 2 -14.95 2.40 -12.86
C ALA A 2 -14.40 3.74 -13.37
N VAL A 3 -15.24 4.78 -13.36
CA VAL A 3 -14.80 6.17 -13.65
C VAL A 3 -14.36 6.91 -12.37
N ILE A 4 -14.77 6.44 -11.19
CA ILE A 4 -14.57 7.13 -9.91
C ILE A 4 -13.17 6.89 -9.30
N GLY A 5 -12.52 5.77 -9.57
CA GLY A 5 -11.21 5.42 -8.97
C GLY A 5 -10.00 6.20 -9.52
N ILE A 6 -10.00 6.59 -10.80
CA ILE A 6 -8.84 7.23 -11.46
C ILE A 6 -8.64 8.66 -10.96
N SER A 7 -9.71 9.44 -10.86
CA SER A 7 -9.62 10.84 -10.43
C SER A 7 -9.21 10.98 -8.96
N ARG A 8 -9.62 10.03 -8.11
CA ARG A 8 -9.21 9.94 -6.71
C ARG A 8 -7.74 9.54 -6.59
N PHE A 9 -7.31 8.57 -7.40
CA PHE A 9 -5.90 8.17 -7.52
C PHE A 9 -4.99 9.33 -7.93
N GLU A 10 -5.32 10.04 -9.02
CA GLU A 10 -4.54 11.21 -9.48
C GLU A 10 -4.50 12.31 -8.42
N ARG A 11 -5.64 12.63 -7.80
CA ARG A 11 -5.73 13.64 -6.74
C ARG A 11 -4.88 13.27 -5.53
N PHE A 12 -4.90 12.01 -5.12
CA PHE A 12 -4.09 11.51 -4.01
C PHE A 12 -2.59 11.74 -4.26
N PHE A 13 -2.05 11.31 -5.41
CA PHE A 13 -0.62 11.47 -5.70
C PHE A 13 -0.21 12.94 -5.87
N ARG A 14 -1.12 13.78 -6.37
CA ARG A 14 -0.93 15.23 -6.40
C ARG A 14 -0.89 15.83 -5.00
N ALA A 15 -1.79 15.44 -4.10
CA ALA A 15 -1.83 15.93 -2.72
C ALA A 15 -0.64 15.43 -1.89
N ALA A 16 -0.28 14.15 -2.02
CA ALA A 16 0.78 13.52 -1.25
C ALA A 16 2.16 14.05 -1.64
N ALA A 17 2.44 14.17 -2.94
CA ALA A 17 3.78 14.47 -3.40
C ALA A 17 3.82 15.31 -4.69
N GLY A 18 2.74 15.99 -5.09
CA GLY A 18 2.71 16.85 -6.28
C GLY A 18 3.05 16.12 -7.58
N LEU A 19 2.65 14.85 -7.70
CA LEU A 19 2.89 14.03 -8.88
C LEU A 19 1.67 14.05 -9.81
N ASP A 20 1.93 13.98 -11.11
CA ASP A 20 0.96 13.88 -12.18
C ASP A 20 1.03 12.45 -12.73
N ILE A 21 0.36 11.53 -12.03
CA ILE A 21 0.30 10.11 -12.40
C ILE A 21 -0.73 9.89 -13.50
N ASP A 22 -0.44 9.01 -14.45
CA ASP A 22 -1.37 8.68 -15.54
C ASP A 22 -2.26 7.48 -15.20
N LYS A 23 -3.43 7.38 -15.86
CA LYS A 23 -4.31 6.21 -15.79
C LYS A 23 -3.58 4.88 -16.09
N SER A 24 -2.56 4.92 -16.95
CA SER A 24 -1.74 3.74 -17.28
C SER A 24 -0.98 3.16 -16.08
N ASP A 25 -0.72 3.98 -15.05
CA ASP A 25 0.02 3.55 -13.86
C ASP A 25 -0.88 2.93 -12.79
N LEU A 26 -2.20 3.09 -12.89
CA LEU A 26 -3.16 2.54 -11.91
C LEU A 26 -2.97 1.03 -11.71
N ARG A 27 -2.71 0.31 -12.81
CA ARG A 27 -2.45 -1.13 -12.76
C ARG A 27 -1.18 -1.44 -11.94
N ARG A 28 -0.08 -0.73 -12.21
CA ARG A 28 1.21 -0.93 -11.52
C ARG A 28 1.09 -0.59 -10.04
N TYR A 29 0.34 0.46 -9.72
CA TYR A 29 0.03 0.84 -8.36
C TYR A 29 -0.73 -0.24 -7.60
N HIS A 30 -1.78 -0.80 -8.21
CA HIS A 30 -2.54 -1.88 -7.60
C HIS A 30 -1.72 -3.16 -7.43
N GLU A 31 -0.92 -3.53 -8.43
CA GLU A 31 0.01 -4.67 -8.36
C GLU A 31 1.06 -4.48 -7.25
N PHE A 32 1.57 -3.25 -7.08
CA PHE A 32 2.47 -2.90 -5.98
C PHE A 32 1.79 -3.04 -4.60
N LEU A 33 0.59 -2.49 -4.42
CA LEU A 33 -0.12 -2.60 -3.14
C LEU A 33 -0.49 -4.03 -2.80
N ASP A 34 -0.99 -4.79 -3.77
CA ASP A 34 -1.30 -6.21 -3.63
C ASP A 34 -0.08 -6.99 -3.13
N ALA A 35 1.08 -6.83 -3.80
CA ALA A 35 2.30 -7.52 -3.40
C ALA A 35 2.71 -7.16 -1.96
N LYS A 36 2.79 -5.86 -1.63
CA LYS A 36 3.27 -5.43 -0.32
C LYS A 36 2.30 -5.74 0.82
N LEU A 37 1.01 -5.62 0.61
CA LEU A 37 0.04 -6.01 1.64
C LEU A 37 0.03 -7.51 1.87
N TYR A 38 0.14 -8.32 0.80
CA TYR A 38 0.24 -9.77 0.93
C TYR A 38 1.48 -10.18 1.73
N ASP A 39 2.65 -9.59 1.45
CA ASP A 39 3.89 -9.90 2.17
C ASP A 39 3.79 -9.50 3.66
N LEU A 40 3.18 -8.36 3.98
CA LEU A 40 2.92 -7.94 5.36
C LEU A 40 2.01 -8.94 6.10
N LEU A 41 0.93 -9.40 5.45
CA LEU A 41 0.00 -10.39 5.99
C LEU A 41 0.66 -11.75 6.18
N LEU A 42 1.49 -12.18 5.23
CA LEU A 42 2.22 -13.45 5.29
C LEU A 42 3.17 -13.50 6.51
N ILE A 43 3.90 -12.41 6.76
CA ILE A 43 4.74 -12.30 7.96
C ILE A 43 3.90 -12.18 9.22
N GLY A 44 2.76 -11.48 9.16
CA GLY A 44 1.79 -11.44 10.27
C GLY A 44 1.29 -12.83 10.66
N GLN A 45 0.94 -13.66 9.68
CA GLN A 45 0.58 -15.06 9.91
C GLN A 45 1.68 -15.83 10.63
N ALA A 46 2.93 -15.71 10.17
CA ALA A 46 4.05 -16.41 10.78
C ALA A 46 4.23 -16.01 12.26
N ARG A 47 4.04 -14.73 12.60
CA ARG A 47 4.12 -14.21 13.98
C ARG A 47 2.94 -14.64 14.85
N ALA A 48 1.73 -14.66 14.31
CA ALA A 48 0.55 -15.17 14.99
C ALA A 48 0.74 -16.65 15.37
N LYS A 49 1.15 -17.49 14.39
CA LYS A 49 1.46 -18.91 14.61
C LYS A 49 2.56 -19.11 15.63
N ALA A 50 3.66 -18.36 15.55
CA ALA A 50 4.75 -18.42 16.52
C ALA A 50 4.31 -18.03 17.94
N SER A 51 3.25 -17.22 18.05
CA SER A 51 2.63 -16.83 19.33
C SER A 51 1.52 -17.79 19.78
N GLY A 52 1.30 -18.91 19.08
CA GLY A 52 0.23 -19.87 19.38
C GLY A 52 -1.18 -19.33 19.14
N ARG A 53 -1.34 -18.33 18.26
CA ARG A 53 -2.63 -17.73 17.90
C ARG A 53 -3.04 -18.14 16.48
N ASP A 54 -4.35 -18.34 16.33
CA ASP A 54 -4.98 -18.70 15.05
C ASP A 54 -5.62 -17.50 14.33
N ILE A 55 -5.37 -16.29 14.83
CA ILE A 55 -5.89 -15.03 14.28
C ILE A 55 -4.75 -14.03 14.15
N ILE A 56 -4.67 -13.36 13.00
CA ILE A 56 -3.71 -12.27 12.75
C ILE A 56 -4.24 -10.99 13.38
N GLU A 57 -3.47 -10.49 14.35
CA GLU A 57 -3.73 -9.24 15.07
C GLU A 57 -2.94 -8.08 14.46
N PRO A 58 -3.33 -6.82 14.70
CA PRO A 58 -2.64 -5.68 14.09
C PRO A 58 -1.15 -5.57 14.47
N PHE A 59 -0.77 -6.07 15.64
CA PHE A 59 0.62 -6.07 16.12
C PHE A 59 1.47 -7.21 15.54
N ASP A 60 0.86 -8.16 14.85
CA ASP A 60 1.60 -9.18 14.10
C ASP A 60 2.23 -8.60 12.85
N LEU A 61 1.54 -7.66 12.21
CA LEU A 61 2.02 -7.05 10.98
C LEU A 61 3.37 -6.35 11.23
N PRO A 62 4.38 -6.57 10.36
CA PRO A 62 5.71 -5.98 10.54
C PRO A 62 5.74 -4.50 10.12
N ILE A 63 4.83 -3.70 10.66
CA ILE A 63 4.75 -2.27 10.38
C ILE A 63 5.89 -1.57 11.13
N THR A 64 6.91 -1.15 10.37
CA THR A 64 8.03 -0.38 10.92
C THR A 64 7.55 1.00 11.37
N LYS A 65 8.34 1.65 12.25
CA LYS A 65 8.07 3.04 12.66
C LYS A 65 7.93 3.97 11.45
N GLY A 66 8.76 3.80 10.42
CA GLY A 66 8.71 4.60 9.20
C GLY A 66 7.38 4.46 8.46
N LEU A 67 6.90 3.22 8.28
CA LEU A 67 5.61 2.97 7.65
C LEU A 67 4.45 3.49 8.51
N GLN A 68 4.52 3.33 9.83
CA GLN A 68 3.51 3.85 10.76
C GLN A 68 3.38 5.38 10.68
N GLU A 69 4.49 6.11 10.54
CA GLU A 69 4.47 7.55 10.30
C GLU A 69 3.82 7.90 8.95
N SER A 70 4.09 7.13 7.89
CA SER A 70 3.42 7.30 6.61
C SER A 70 1.90 7.09 6.70
N VAL A 71 1.44 6.11 7.50
CA VAL A 71 0.00 5.93 7.80
C VAL A 71 -0.56 7.18 8.50
N HIS A 72 0.16 7.73 9.48
CA HIS A 72 -0.28 8.97 10.14
C HIS A 72 -0.32 10.18 9.21
N ARG A 73 0.61 10.28 8.26
CA ARG A 73 0.61 11.34 7.23
C ARG A 73 -0.54 11.17 6.25
N PHE A 74 -0.79 9.95 5.80
CA PHE A 74 -1.94 9.61 4.96
C PHE A 74 -3.26 10.07 5.59
N ARG A 75 -3.52 9.75 6.86
CA ARG A 75 -4.74 10.17 7.57
C ARG A 75 -4.96 11.68 7.60
N ARG A 76 -3.90 12.50 7.45
CA ARG A 76 -3.99 13.97 7.44
C ARG A 76 -4.30 14.56 6.07
N LEU A 77 -4.18 13.77 5.01
CA LEU A 77 -4.50 14.23 3.65
C LEU A 77 -6.02 14.32 3.42
N ASP A 78 -6.82 13.72 4.30
CA ASP A 78 -8.29 13.61 4.16
C ASP A 78 -8.69 13.02 2.79
N GLU A 79 -7.84 12.14 2.27
CA GLU A 79 -8.04 11.39 1.04
C GLU A 79 -8.39 9.96 1.38
N GLU A 80 -9.36 9.41 0.66
CA GLU A 80 -9.75 8.00 0.78
C GLU A 80 -9.06 7.17 -0.29
N ILE A 81 -8.70 5.92 0.05
CA ILE A 81 -8.27 4.92 -0.92
C ILE A 81 -9.41 3.93 -1.11
N GLU A 82 -9.69 3.56 -2.36
CA GLU A 82 -10.62 2.47 -2.66
C GLU A 82 -9.94 1.14 -2.26
N VAL A 83 -10.52 0.47 -1.27
CA VAL A 83 -9.92 -0.72 -0.65
C VAL A 83 -10.41 -1.98 -1.35
N GLU A 84 -11.62 -1.95 -1.91
CA GLU A 84 -12.24 -3.06 -2.61
C GLU A 84 -11.35 -3.61 -3.75
N PRO A 85 -10.76 -2.77 -4.64
CA PRO A 85 -9.86 -3.28 -5.67
C PRO A 85 -8.62 -3.99 -5.11
N ILE A 86 -8.16 -3.59 -3.93
CA ILE A 86 -7.00 -4.18 -3.26
C ILE A 86 -7.38 -5.54 -2.67
N LEU A 87 -8.53 -5.63 -2.00
CA LEU A 87 -9.04 -6.89 -1.46
C LEU A 87 -9.31 -7.92 -2.57
N GLU A 88 -9.85 -7.48 -3.71
CA GLU A 88 -10.06 -8.34 -4.89
C GLU A 88 -8.76 -8.91 -5.46
N LEU A 89 -7.65 -8.17 -5.37
CA LEU A 89 -6.34 -8.65 -5.80
C LEU A 89 -5.73 -9.60 -4.78
N LEU A 90 -5.81 -9.28 -3.50
CA LEU A 90 -5.35 -10.15 -2.41
C LEU A 90 -6.07 -11.50 -2.46
N ALA A 91 -7.37 -11.53 -2.79
CA ALA A 91 -8.14 -12.77 -2.95
C ALA A 91 -7.64 -13.67 -4.09
N ARG A 92 -6.82 -13.16 -5.01
CA ARG A 92 -6.19 -13.96 -6.10
C ARG A 92 -4.86 -14.59 -5.68
N ARG A 93 -4.30 -14.19 -4.54
CA ARG A 93 -3.08 -14.78 -3.98
C ARG A 93 -3.40 -16.12 -3.33
N PRO A 94 -2.39 -16.98 -3.08
CA PRO A 94 -2.59 -18.16 -2.25
C PRO A 94 -3.25 -17.77 -0.93
N PRO A 95 -4.28 -18.51 -0.49
CA PRO A 95 -4.99 -18.17 0.74
C PRO A 95 -4.05 -18.26 1.94
N LEU A 96 -4.24 -17.36 2.90
CA LEU A 96 -3.60 -17.47 4.21
C LEU A 96 -4.26 -18.61 5.00
N ASP A 97 -3.46 -19.29 5.82
CA ASP A 97 -3.91 -20.36 6.70
C ASP A 97 -4.70 -19.82 7.90
N LEU A 98 -4.49 -18.55 8.27
CA LEU A 98 -5.13 -17.90 9.42
C LEU A 98 -6.10 -16.82 8.98
N THR A 99 -7.16 -16.65 9.76
CA THR A 99 -8.12 -15.56 9.60
C THR A 99 -7.50 -14.24 10.08
N VAL A 100 -7.79 -13.16 9.37
CA VAL A 100 -7.44 -11.81 9.80
C VAL A 100 -8.53 -11.32 10.75
N ARG A 101 -8.17 -10.73 11.90
CA ARG A 101 -9.18 -10.16 12.82
C ARG A 101 -9.89 -8.99 12.12
N ASP A 102 -11.19 -8.82 12.35
CA ASP A 102 -11.97 -7.67 11.87
C ASP A 102 -11.28 -6.30 12.10
N VAL A 103 -10.70 -6.10 13.29
CA VAL A 103 -9.94 -4.87 13.61
C VAL A 103 -8.67 -4.72 12.76
N THR A 104 -8.03 -5.82 12.37
CA THR A 104 -6.91 -5.81 11.43
C THR A 104 -7.40 -5.49 10.02
N ASP A 105 -8.53 -6.05 9.59
CA ASP A 105 -9.17 -5.76 8.31
C ASP A 105 -9.54 -4.27 8.20
N GLU A 106 -10.07 -3.67 9.26
CA GLU A 106 -10.35 -2.23 9.35
C GLU A 106 -9.09 -1.35 9.22
N ARG A 107 -7.91 -1.90 9.54
CA ARG A 107 -6.62 -1.19 9.42
C ARG A 107 -5.93 -1.38 8.08
N LEU A 108 -6.31 -2.38 7.28
CA LEU A 108 -5.76 -2.59 5.93
C LEU A 108 -5.92 -1.35 5.02
N PRO A 109 -7.08 -0.65 4.98
CA PRO A 109 -7.22 0.61 4.26
C PRO A 109 -6.15 1.64 4.62
N GLU A 110 -5.88 1.80 5.91
CA GLU A 110 -4.93 2.80 6.41
C GLU A 110 -3.49 2.41 6.09
N ILE A 111 -3.16 1.11 6.16
CA ILE A 111 -1.84 0.59 5.78
C ILE A 111 -1.62 0.76 4.28
N ALA A 112 -2.61 0.46 3.45
CA ALA A 112 -2.58 0.74 2.02
C ALA A 112 -2.38 2.24 1.74
N GLY A 113 -3.06 3.10 2.51
CA GLY A 113 -2.85 4.54 2.57
C GLY A 113 -1.40 4.95 2.87
N GLY A 114 -0.83 4.39 3.93
CA GLY A 114 0.56 4.64 4.33
C GLY A 114 1.57 4.17 3.28
N LEU A 115 1.35 3.00 2.67
CA LEU A 115 2.18 2.49 1.56
C LEU A 115 2.12 3.42 0.34
N SER A 116 0.92 3.88 -0.01
CA SER A 116 0.69 4.80 -1.12
C SER A 116 1.36 6.15 -0.88
N TYR A 117 1.29 6.67 0.35
CA TYR A 117 1.97 7.90 0.73
C TYR A 117 3.48 7.76 0.65
N ALA A 118 4.02 6.67 1.21
CA ALA A 118 5.45 6.38 1.14
C ALA A 118 5.94 6.27 -0.31
N LEU A 119 5.16 5.59 -1.18
CA LEU A 119 5.44 5.44 -2.60
C LEU A 119 5.51 6.81 -3.30
N ALA A 120 4.51 7.67 -3.07
CA ALA A 120 4.48 9.03 -3.61
C ALA A 120 5.71 9.84 -3.16
N GLN A 121 6.10 9.75 -1.89
CA GLN A 121 7.29 10.43 -1.38
C GLN A 121 8.58 9.87 -1.98
N ALA A 122 8.68 8.56 -2.19
CA ALA A 122 9.85 7.94 -2.79
C ALA A 122 10.09 8.46 -4.22
N PHE A 123 9.04 8.59 -5.04
CA PHE A 123 9.14 9.25 -6.34
C PHE A 123 9.70 10.67 -6.22
N ARG A 124 9.15 11.49 -5.30
CA ARG A 124 9.58 12.87 -5.10
C ARG A 124 11.02 12.99 -4.62
N ILE A 125 11.47 12.08 -3.76
CA ILE A 125 12.85 12.07 -3.23
C ILE A 125 13.84 11.64 -4.32
N MET A 126 13.53 10.59 -5.07
CA MET A 126 14.44 10.03 -6.06
C MET A 126 14.49 10.83 -7.37
N PHE A 127 13.35 11.42 -7.76
CA PHE A 127 13.19 12.12 -9.03
C PHE A 127 12.56 13.50 -8.81
N PRO A 128 13.25 14.44 -8.12
CA PRO A 128 12.66 15.70 -7.67
C PRO A 128 12.15 16.60 -8.81
N ASP A 129 12.79 16.56 -9.98
CA ASP A 129 12.41 17.36 -11.15
C ASP A 129 11.35 16.69 -12.03
N ARG A 130 10.89 15.49 -11.67
CA ARG A 130 9.91 14.71 -12.45
C ARG A 130 8.58 14.69 -11.72
N ARG A 131 7.56 15.29 -12.36
CA ARG A 131 6.17 15.25 -11.86
C ARG A 131 5.41 14.03 -12.34
N ASN A 132 5.64 13.60 -13.58
CA ASN A 132 5.02 12.40 -14.15
C ASN A 132 6.05 11.25 -14.20
N PRO A 133 6.02 10.28 -13.26
CA PRO A 133 6.90 9.13 -13.25
C PRO A 133 6.54 8.12 -14.35
N GLN A 134 7.53 7.73 -15.15
CA GLN A 134 7.38 6.73 -16.19
C GLN A 134 7.77 5.34 -15.68
N THR A 135 7.68 4.34 -16.55
CA THR A 135 8.00 2.93 -16.25
C THR A 135 9.32 2.76 -15.50
N GLU A 136 10.40 3.41 -15.96
CA GLU A 136 11.72 3.29 -15.33
C GLU A 136 11.74 3.82 -13.89
N GLN A 137 11.02 4.91 -13.61
CA GLN A 137 10.91 5.46 -12.26
C GLN A 137 10.09 4.53 -11.37
N TRP A 138 9.00 3.95 -11.88
CA TRP A 138 8.19 2.97 -11.15
C TRP A 138 9.03 1.75 -10.76
N GLU A 139 9.78 1.17 -11.70
CA GLU A 139 10.65 0.03 -11.42
C GLU A 139 11.74 0.37 -10.41
N ALA A 140 12.36 1.55 -10.53
CA ALA A 140 13.40 1.98 -9.60
C ALA A 140 12.88 2.18 -8.17
N VAL A 141 11.72 2.81 -8.01
CA VAL A 141 11.10 2.99 -6.70
C VAL A 141 10.65 1.66 -6.12
N GLN A 142 9.98 0.80 -6.91
CA GLN A 142 9.53 -0.51 -6.43
C GLN A 142 10.68 -1.37 -5.92
N ARG A 143 11.83 -1.38 -6.60
CA ARG A 143 13.05 -2.07 -6.13
C ARG A 143 13.51 -1.61 -4.75
N ILE A 144 13.30 -0.34 -4.38
CA ILE A 144 13.64 0.13 -3.02
C ILE A 144 12.66 -0.42 -1.99
N PHE A 145 11.37 -0.49 -2.33
CA PHE A 145 10.40 -1.12 -1.45
C PHE A 145 10.69 -2.61 -1.26
N ASP A 146 11.13 -3.32 -2.30
CA ASP A 146 11.55 -4.74 -2.20
C ASP A 146 12.75 -4.97 -1.28
N LEU A 147 13.57 -3.95 -1.03
CA LEU A 147 14.68 -4.05 -0.08
C LEU A 147 14.24 -3.90 1.38
N LEU A 148 13.03 -3.37 1.63
CA LEU A 148 12.58 -2.93 2.94
C LEU A 148 11.29 -3.61 3.42
N LEU A 149 10.44 -4.07 2.50
CA LEU A 149 9.11 -4.63 2.73
C LEU A 149 8.93 -5.96 1.98
#